data_AF-A0A951Q427-F1
#
_entry.id   AF-A0A951Q427-F1
#
_cell.length_a   1.000
_cell.length_b   1.000
_cell.length_c   1.000
_cell.angle_alpha   90.00
_cell.angle_beta   90.00
_cell.angle_gamma   90.00
#
_symmetry.space_group_name_H-M   'P 1'
#
loop_
_entity.id
_entity.type
_entity.pdbx_description
1 polymer ?
#
loop_
_entity_poly.entity_id
_entity_poly.type
_entity_poly.pdbx_seq_one_letter_code
_entity_poly.pdbx_strand_id
1 'polypeptide(L)'
;MDLHQQRKQDLKEHIDEDYMLLKELEDDLRLTQETQPKRKLKKHIEEVKGRIKEYKNELDSLSNSQQEQDLLVNAMANITFRELDMVTDGILSMPVEFDESYTVVPVVIKMSKNELTGSAQSRLTSGVIQARMVGKFVENMVNVIPDFPEKLKAGFAREYHNLRATGLKGNALLDALHEFSCNRSLDYELRAAGLAVLYYLFEKCEVFER
;
A
#
# COMPACT_ATOMS: atom_id res chain seq x y z
N MET A 1 16.70 -7.89 -10.34
CA MET A 1 15.27 -7.85 -10.70
C MET A 1 14.49 -7.55 -9.44
N ASP A 2 13.46 -6.72 -9.54
CA ASP A 2 12.47 -6.52 -8.47
C ASP A 2 11.85 -7.87 -8.09
N LEU A 3 11.74 -8.16 -6.78
CA LEU A 3 11.25 -9.42 -6.24
C LEU A 3 9.81 -9.70 -6.72
N HIS A 4 8.99 -8.64 -6.85
CA HIS A 4 7.63 -8.74 -7.37
C HIS A 4 7.60 -9.07 -8.85
N GLN A 5 8.54 -8.53 -9.64
CA GLN A 5 8.62 -8.79 -11.07
C GLN A 5 9.12 -10.20 -11.36
N GLN A 6 10.06 -10.71 -10.55
CA GLN A 6 10.46 -12.11 -10.59
C GLN A 6 9.28 -13.03 -10.28
N ARG A 7 8.55 -12.77 -9.17
CA ARG A 7 7.39 -13.58 -8.80
C ARG A 7 6.30 -13.60 -9.88
N LYS A 8 6.03 -12.46 -10.52
CA LYS A 8 5.10 -12.38 -11.66
C LYS A 8 5.55 -13.23 -12.84
N GLN A 9 6.85 -13.29 -13.09
CA GLN A 9 7.42 -14.11 -14.16
C GLN A 9 7.32 -15.60 -13.80
N ASP A 10 7.70 -15.99 -12.58
CA ASP A 10 7.59 -17.37 -12.10
C ASP A 10 6.13 -17.87 -12.16
N LEU A 11 5.17 -17.04 -11.76
CA LEU A 11 3.74 -17.39 -11.84
C LEU A 11 3.27 -17.62 -13.28
N LYS A 12 3.75 -16.83 -14.25
CA LYS A 12 3.42 -17.03 -15.66
C LYS A 12 4.02 -18.34 -16.18
N GLU A 13 5.27 -18.62 -15.84
CA GLU A 13 5.94 -19.86 -16.21
C GLU A 13 5.21 -21.09 -15.65
N HIS A 14 4.84 -21.07 -14.37
CA HIS A 14 4.06 -22.16 -13.77
C HIS A 14 2.66 -22.32 -14.37
N ILE A 15 2.00 -21.23 -14.74
CA ILE A 15 0.72 -21.29 -15.45
C ILE A 15 0.89 -21.98 -16.80
N ASP A 16 1.92 -21.62 -17.57
CA ASP A 16 2.19 -22.21 -18.88
C ASP A 16 2.57 -23.70 -18.77
N GLU A 17 3.40 -24.06 -17.79
CA GLU A 17 3.75 -25.45 -17.47
C GLU A 17 2.51 -26.29 -17.12
N ASP A 18 1.66 -25.79 -16.21
CA ASP A 18 0.45 -26.51 -15.81
C ASP A 18 -0.58 -26.58 -16.95
N TYR A 19 -0.60 -25.61 -17.88
CA TYR A 19 -1.41 -25.71 -19.11
C TYR A 19 -0.91 -26.82 -20.05
N MET A 20 0.39 -26.97 -20.19
CA MET A 20 0.99 -28.05 -20.99
C MET A 20 0.66 -29.41 -20.37
N LEU A 21 0.84 -29.55 -19.05
CA LEU A 21 0.48 -30.76 -18.31
C LEU A 21 -1.02 -31.07 -18.41
N LEU A 22 -1.88 -30.05 -18.29
CA LEU A 22 -3.33 -30.22 -18.42
C LEU A 22 -3.70 -30.78 -19.80
N LYS A 23 -3.07 -30.28 -20.86
CA LYS A 23 -3.28 -30.76 -22.22
C LYS A 23 -2.87 -32.23 -22.37
N GLU A 24 -1.72 -32.61 -21.85
CA GLU A 24 -1.24 -34.01 -21.84
C GLU A 24 -2.22 -34.93 -21.11
N LEU A 25 -2.67 -34.54 -19.91
CA LEU A 25 -3.63 -35.31 -19.12
C LEU A 25 -5.00 -35.44 -19.81
N GLU A 26 -5.46 -34.41 -20.51
CA GLU A 26 -6.70 -34.44 -21.28
C GLU A 26 -6.60 -35.36 -22.50
N ASP A 27 -5.46 -35.37 -23.17
CA ASP A 27 -5.21 -36.28 -24.30
C ASP A 27 -5.11 -37.75 -23.81
N ASP A 28 -4.42 -38.00 -22.69
CA ASP A 28 -4.38 -39.33 -22.05
C ASP A 28 -5.77 -39.81 -21.62
N LEU A 29 -6.62 -38.91 -21.11
CA LEU A 29 -7.99 -39.23 -20.71
C LEU A 29 -8.84 -39.65 -21.92
N ARG A 30 -8.63 -39.04 -23.09
CA ARG A 30 -9.32 -39.38 -24.35
C ARG A 30 -8.92 -40.76 -24.86
N LEU A 31 -7.64 -41.13 -24.70
CA LEU A 31 -7.07 -42.39 -25.19
C LEU A 31 -7.35 -43.57 -24.25
N THR A 32 -7.54 -43.30 -22.95
CA THR A 32 -7.82 -44.33 -21.95
C THR A 32 -9.20 -44.98 -22.19
N GLN A 33 -9.29 -46.31 -22.11
CA GLN A 33 -10.56 -47.03 -22.18
C GLN A 33 -11.07 -47.51 -20.81
N GLU A 34 -10.15 -47.82 -19.89
CA GLU A 34 -10.46 -48.34 -18.55
C GLU A 34 -11.03 -47.30 -17.56
N THR A 35 -11.97 -47.72 -16.72
CA THR A 35 -12.73 -46.83 -15.81
C THR A 35 -11.89 -46.33 -14.62
N GLN A 36 -11.03 -47.17 -14.06
CA GLN A 36 -10.17 -46.85 -12.91
C GLN A 36 -9.10 -45.79 -13.24
N PRO A 37 -8.29 -45.95 -14.32
CA PRO A 37 -7.33 -44.93 -14.75
C PRO A 37 -8.01 -43.62 -15.15
N LYS A 38 -9.18 -43.66 -15.80
CA LYS A 38 -9.98 -42.46 -16.10
C LYS A 38 -10.33 -41.64 -14.85
N ARG A 39 -10.70 -42.31 -13.76
CA ARG A 39 -11.06 -41.62 -12.51
C ARG A 39 -9.83 -40.92 -11.89
N LYS A 40 -8.66 -41.54 -11.95
CA LYS A 40 -7.39 -40.93 -11.49
C LYS A 40 -6.99 -39.74 -12.35
N LEU A 41 -7.04 -39.87 -13.68
CA LEU A 41 -6.76 -38.78 -14.61
C LEU A 41 -7.68 -37.58 -14.41
N LYS A 42 -8.99 -37.82 -14.26
CA LYS A 42 -9.95 -36.74 -13.94
C LYS A 42 -9.61 -36.02 -12.64
N LYS A 43 -9.19 -36.74 -11.60
CA LYS A 43 -8.78 -36.13 -10.33
C LYS A 43 -7.55 -35.23 -10.53
N HIS A 44 -6.55 -35.72 -11.27
CA HIS A 44 -5.33 -34.97 -11.55
C HIS A 44 -5.62 -33.71 -12.38
N ILE A 45 -6.49 -33.81 -13.40
CA ILE A 45 -6.95 -32.66 -14.19
C ILE A 45 -7.58 -31.59 -13.30
N GLU A 46 -8.43 -31.97 -12.35
CA GLU A 46 -9.06 -31.00 -11.45
C GLU A 46 -8.05 -30.37 -10.47
N GLU A 47 -7.05 -31.11 -10.01
CA GLU A 47 -5.95 -30.59 -9.19
C GLU A 47 -5.12 -29.55 -9.96
N VAL A 48 -4.74 -29.84 -11.20
CA VAL A 48 -3.97 -28.94 -12.08
C VAL A 48 -4.78 -27.68 -12.38
N LYS A 49 -6.07 -27.80 -12.71
CA LYS A 49 -6.96 -26.64 -12.87
C LYS A 49 -7.07 -25.79 -11.61
N GLY A 50 -7.08 -26.44 -10.44
CA GLY A 50 -7.04 -25.77 -9.14
C GLY A 50 -5.80 -24.90 -8.99
N ARG A 51 -4.61 -25.46 -9.24
CA ARG A 51 -3.34 -24.71 -9.20
C ARG A 51 -3.29 -23.55 -10.18
N ILE A 52 -3.69 -23.77 -11.44
CA ILE A 52 -3.76 -22.69 -12.45
C ILE A 52 -4.64 -21.54 -11.95
N LYS A 53 -5.79 -21.86 -11.35
CA LYS A 53 -6.70 -20.85 -10.80
C LYS A 53 -6.03 -20.08 -9.66
N GLU A 54 -5.33 -20.74 -8.76
CA GLU A 54 -4.59 -20.11 -7.66
C GLU A 54 -3.50 -19.16 -8.16
N TYR A 55 -2.67 -19.61 -9.11
CA TYR A 55 -1.61 -18.76 -9.69
C TYR A 55 -2.17 -17.53 -10.42
N LYS A 56 -3.30 -17.68 -11.13
CA LYS A 56 -3.97 -16.54 -11.79
C LYS A 56 -4.49 -15.53 -10.77
N ASN A 57 -5.15 -16.00 -9.71
CA ASN A 57 -5.63 -15.11 -8.65
C ASN A 57 -4.47 -14.33 -8.01
N GLU A 58 -3.33 -14.99 -7.75
CA GLU A 58 -2.13 -14.34 -7.22
C GLU A 58 -1.60 -13.30 -8.22
N LEU A 59 -1.48 -13.66 -9.50
CA LEU A 59 -1.00 -12.77 -10.55
C LEU A 59 -1.89 -11.52 -10.72
N ASP A 60 -3.21 -11.69 -10.67
CA ASP A 60 -4.18 -10.61 -10.74
C ASP A 60 -4.04 -9.68 -9.53
N SER A 61 -3.89 -10.24 -8.31
CA SER A 61 -3.71 -9.45 -7.10
C SER A 61 -2.42 -8.60 -7.14
N LEU A 62 -1.32 -9.18 -7.62
CA LEU A 62 -0.03 -8.49 -7.78
C LEU A 62 -0.07 -7.43 -8.89
N SER A 63 -0.88 -7.63 -9.92
CA SER A 63 -1.03 -6.69 -11.03
C SER A 63 -1.89 -5.49 -10.62
N ASN A 64 -3.01 -5.74 -9.92
CA ASN A 64 -3.89 -4.71 -9.40
C ASN A 64 -3.16 -3.80 -8.39
N SER A 65 -2.40 -4.38 -7.46
CA SER A 65 -1.60 -3.61 -6.49
C SER A 65 -0.56 -2.71 -7.17
N GLN A 66 0.02 -3.16 -8.29
CA GLN A 66 0.98 -2.36 -9.06
C GLN A 66 0.27 -1.21 -9.78
N GLN A 67 -0.85 -1.49 -10.45
CA GLN A 67 -1.63 -0.46 -11.14
C GLN A 67 -2.09 0.64 -10.19
N GLU A 68 -2.56 0.29 -9.00
CA GLU A 68 -2.95 1.26 -7.99
C GLU A 68 -1.77 2.14 -7.57
N GLN A 69 -0.59 1.54 -7.37
CA GLN A 69 0.61 2.28 -7.04
C GLN A 69 1.03 3.23 -8.17
N ASP A 70 0.98 2.77 -9.42
CA ASP A 70 1.32 3.58 -10.59
C ASP A 70 0.35 4.76 -10.76
N LEU A 71 -0.95 4.55 -10.53
CA LEU A 71 -1.96 5.61 -10.54
C LEU A 71 -1.69 6.66 -9.45
N LEU A 72 -1.33 6.23 -8.23
CA LEU A 72 -0.95 7.14 -7.16
C LEU A 72 0.31 7.95 -7.51
N VAL A 73 1.34 7.30 -8.04
CA VAL A 73 2.58 7.98 -8.47
C VAL A 73 2.31 8.97 -9.59
N ASN A 74 1.44 8.65 -10.55
CA ASN A 74 1.06 9.57 -11.62
C ASN A 74 0.25 10.76 -11.07
N ALA A 75 -0.67 10.51 -10.14
CA ALA A 75 -1.45 11.56 -9.49
C ALA A 75 -0.57 12.51 -8.65
N MET A 76 0.56 12.04 -8.10
CA MET A 76 1.52 12.90 -7.39
C MET A 76 1.97 14.10 -8.22
N ALA A 77 2.07 13.97 -9.54
CA ALA A 77 2.48 15.07 -10.42
C ALA A 77 1.44 16.20 -10.51
N ASN A 78 0.17 15.90 -10.19
CA ASN A 78 -0.96 16.81 -10.38
C ASN A 78 -1.46 17.44 -9.06
N ILE A 79 -0.94 17.02 -7.91
CA ILE A 79 -1.32 17.58 -6.59
C ILE A 79 -1.01 19.08 -6.56
N THR A 80 -1.95 19.86 -6.03
CA THR A 80 -1.80 21.29 -5.76
C THR A 80 -2.07 21.60 -4.29
N PHE A 81 -1.98 22.88 -3.92
CA PHE A 81 -2.32 23.32 -2.57
C PHE A 81 -3.78 23.06 -2.19
N ARG A 82 -4.68 22.95 -3.18
CA ARG A 82 -6.09 22.66 -2.94
C ARG A 82 -6.27 21.27 -2.30
N GLU A 83 -5.66 20.25 -2.89
CA GLU A 83 -5.78 18.87 -2.39
C GLU A 83 -5.10 18.74 -1.02
N LEU A 84 -3.98 19.45 -0.80
CA LEU A 84 -3.32 19.53 0.50
C LEU A 84 -4.19 20.20 1.57
N ASP A 85 -4.88 21.29 1.23
CA ASP A 85 -5.82 21.98 2.12
C ASP A 85 -6.98 21.07 2.52
N MET A 86 -7.61 20.40 1.56
CA MET A 86 -8.70 19.45 1.82
C MET A 86 -8.28 18.29 2.73
N VAL A 87 -7.10 17.73 2.49
CA VAL A 87 -6.52 16.64 3.29
C VAL A 87 -6.22 17.10 4.72
N THR A 88 -5.57 18.25 4.87
CA THR A 88 -5.13 18.74 6.17
C THR A 88 -6.29 19.25 7.02
N ASP A 89 -7.31 19.87 6.42
CA ASP A 89 -8.54 20.25 7.12
C ASP A 89 -9.25 19.02 7.73
N GLY A 90 -9.31 17.91 6.99
CA GLY A 90 -9.80 16.63 7.49
C GLY A 90 -9.06 16.16 8.75
N ILE A 91 -7.74 16.28 8.77
CA ILE A 91 -6.90 15.89 9.92
C ILE A 91 -7.12 16.83 11.13
N LEU A 92 -7.33 18.12 10.87
CA LEU A 92 -7.46 19.17 11.89
C LEU A 92 -8.84 19.25 12.55
N SER A 93 -9.87 18.72 11.89
CA SER A 93 -11.29 18.78 12.33
C SER A 93 -11.61 18.06 13.66
N MET A 94 -10.61 17.47 14.32
CA MET A 94 -10.79 16.73 15.56
C MET A 94 -9.93 17.33 16.71
N PRO A 95 -10.50 17.65 17.89
CA PRO A 95 -9.83 18.40 18.97
C PRO A 95 -8.68 17.62 19.63
N VAL A 96 -7.54 18.24 19.93
CA VAL A 96 -6.35 17.57 20.52
C VAL A 96 -5.59 18.46 21.51
N GLU A 97 -5.08 17.87 22.60
CA GLU A 97 -4.04 18.43 23.49
C GLU A 97 -2.69 17.71 23.23
N PHE A 98 -1.58 18.44 23.36
CA PHE A 98 -0.24 18.03 22.89
C PHE A 98 0.83 18.06 23.99
N ASP A 99 1.87 17.21 23.86
CA ASP A 99 3.07 17.15 24.73
C ASP A 99 4.37 17.07 23.89
N GLU A 100 5.39 17.83 24.28
CA GLU A 100 6.61 18.16 23.53
C GLU A 100 7.86 17.43 24.06
N SER A 101 8.46 16.52 23.28
CA SER A 101 9.93 16.33 23.25
C SER A 101 10.35 15.39 22.12
N TYR A 102 11.06 15.85 21.07
CA TYR A 102 11.39 14.94 19.96
C TYR A 102 12.73 15.24 19.24
N THR A 103 13.54 14.20 19.02
CA THR A 103 14.89 14.22 18.42
C THR A 103 14.91 13.39 17.14
N VAL A 104 15.20 13.99 15.98
CA VAL A 104 14.99 13.40 14.63
C VAL A 104 15.71 12.07 14.35
N VAL A 105 14.96 10.96 14.18
CA VAL A 105 15.44 9.69 13.58
C VAL A 105 15.22 9.64 12.04
N PRO A 106 16.17 9.13 11.23
CA PRO A 106 16.01 8.96 9.77
C PRO A 106 14.83 8.07 9.35
N VAL A 107 14.14 8.44 8.26
CA VAL A 107 12.93 7.76 7.72
C VAL A 107 13.15 6.27 7.46
N VAL A 108 14.30 5.88 6.90
CA VAL A 108 14.63 4.47 6.60
C VAL A 108 14.67 3.62 7.88
N ILE A 109 15.13 4.19 9.00
CA ILE A 109 15.18 3.51 10.29
C ILE A 109 13.77 3.36 10.86
N LYS A 110 12.95 4.42 10.78
CA LYS A 110 11.53 4.38 11.19
C LYS A 110 10.71 3.36 10.40
N MET A 111 10.95 3.23 9.10
CA MET A 111 10.29 2.23 8.24
C MET A 111 10.57 0.80 8.73
N SER A 112 11.84 0.50 9.04
CA SER A 112 12.22 -0.82 9.56
C SER A 112 11.56 -1.12 10.91
N LYS A 113 11.43 -0.11 11.77
CA LYS A 113 10.91 -0.28 13.13
C LYS A 113 9.39 -0.31 13.21
N ASN A 114 8.72 0.28 12.24
CA ASN A 114 7.28 0.14 12.06
C ASN A 114 6.92 -1.10 11.22
N GLU A 115 7.85 -2.05 11.02
CA GLU A 115 7.65 -3.30 10.29
C GLU A 115 7.10 -3.09 8.86
N LEU A 116 7.42 -1.96 8.24
CA LEU A 116 6.99 -1.68 6.87
C LEU A 116 7.83 -2.53 5.91
N THR A 117 7.17 -3.25 5.01
CA THR A 117 7.84 -4.16 4.07
C THR A 117 7.33 -3.96 2.64
N GLY A 118 8.20 -4.21 1.66
CA GLY A 118 7.84 -4.30 0.24
C GLY A 118 7.04 -3.11 -0.28
N SER A 119 5.81 -3.37 -0.72
CA SER A 119 4.91 -2.38 -1.32
C SER A 119 4.57 -1.21 -0.41
N ALA A 120 4.49 -1.41 0.91
CA ALA A 120 4.22 -0.34 1.88
C ALA A 120 5.36 0.68 1.95
N GLN A 121 6.62 0.21 1.95
CA GLN A 121 7.79 1.09 1.89
C GLN A 121 7.84 1.87 0.58
N SER A 122 7.61 1.18 -0.55
CA SER A 122 7.61 1.78 -1.88
C SER A 122 6.52 2.85 -2.02
N ARG A 123 5.32 2.57 -1.49
CA ARG A 123 4.21 3.53 -1.46
C ARG A 123 4.55 4.75 -0.60
N LEU A 124 5.00 4.57 0.64
CA LEU A 124 5.40 5.68 1.51
C LEU A 124 6.50 6.54 0.86
N THR A 125 7.50 5.90 0.27
CA THR A 125 8.61 6.58 -0.43
C THR A 125 8.14 7.39 -1.64
N SER A 126 7.05 7.00 -2.28
CA SER A 126 6.46 7.78 -3.39
C SER A 126 6.01 9.18 -2.93
N GLY A 127 5.68 9.35 -1.66
CA GLY A 127 5.37 10.65 -1.06
C GLY A 127 6.54 11.64 -1.03
N VAL A 128 7.79 11.17 -1.13
CA VAL A 128 9.00 12.02 -1.26
C VAL A 128 8.86 13.03 -2.39
N ILE A 129 8.23 12.62 -3.50
CA ILE A 129 8.10 13.42 -4.72
C ILE A 129 7.54 14.81 -4.40
N GLN A 130 6.57 14.88 -3.48
CA GLN A 130 5.90 16.11 -3.09
C GLN A 130 6.25 16.62 -1.69
N ALA A 131 7.20 15.99 -0.97
CA ALA A 131 7.56 16.39 0.40
C ALA A 131 7.96 17.87 0.52
N ARG A 132 8.65 18.42 -0.49
CA ARG A 132 9.01 19.85 -0.54
C ARG A 132 7.80 20.75 -0.74
N MET A 133 6.83 20.34 -1.55
CA MET A 133 5.59 21.09 -1.77
C MET A 133 4.75 21.11 -0.49
N VAL A 134 4.63 19.96 0.18
CA VAL A 134 3.95 19.84 1.47
C VAL A 134 4.60 20.73 2.52
N GLY A 135 5.94 20.74 2.61
CA GLY A 135 6.66 21.64 3.52
C GLY A 135 6.32 23.11 3.29
N LYS A 136 6.35 23.57 2.03
CA LYS A 136 5.96 24.96 1.68
C LYS A 136 4.49 25.25 2.00
N PHE A 137 3.61 24.29 1.77
CA PHE A 137 2.20 24.43 2.11
C PHE A 137 2.01 24.63 3.63
N VAL A 138 2.63 23.77 4.44
CA VAL A 138 2.61 23.86 5.91
C VAL A 138 3.17 25.19 6.39
N GLU A 139 4.31 25.64 5.85
CA GLU A 139 4.90 26.95 6.16
C GLU A 139 3.96 28.11 5.81
N ASN A 140 3.28 28.04 4.66
CA ASN A 140 2.33 29.07 4.26
C ASN A 140 1.09 29.11 5.16
N MET A 141 0.63 27.95 5.63
CA MET A 141 -0.54 27.83 6.51
C MET A 141 -0.31 28.42 7.90
N VAL A 142 0.93 28.56 8.36
CA VAL A 142 1.25 29.27 9.62
C VAL A 142 0.72 30.71 9.60
N ASN A 143 0.68 31.36 8.44
CA ASN A 143 0.14 32.73 8.33
C ASN A 143 -1.38 32.80 8.49
N VAL A 144 -2.09 31.68 8.33
CA VAL A 144 -3.55 31.58 8.45
C VAL A 144 -3.92 30.99 9.81
N ILE A 145 -3.23 29.94 10.22
CA ILE A 145 -3.39 29.22 11.48
C ILE A 145 -1.99 29.13 12.12
N PRO A 146 -1.65 29.98 13.11
CA PRO A 146 -0.29 30.04 13.68
C PRO A 146 0.25 28.68 14.16
N ASP A 147 -0.60 27.87 14.79
CA ASP A 147 -0.21 26.55 15.31
C ASP A 147 -0.49 25.39 14.34
N PHE A 148 -0.65 25.69 13.03
CA PHE A 148 -1.01 24.70 12.01
C PHE A 148 -0.10 23.46 12.02
N PRO A 149 1.24 23.59 12.04
CA PRO A 149 2.12 22.42 12.02
C PRO A 149 1.88 21.54 13.24
N GLU A 150 1.77 22.11 14.44
CA GLU A 150 1.60 21.34 15.67
C GLU A 150 0.21 20.67 15.73
N LYS A 151 -0.85 21.35 15.30
CA LYS A 151 -2.18 20.73 15.20
C LYS A 151 -2.20 19.57 14.19
N LEU A 152 -1.51 19.71 13.06
CA LEU A 152 -1.41 18.66 12.06
C LEU A 152 -0.68 17.42 12.62
N LYS A 153 0.44 17.63 13.32
CA LYS A 153 1.16 16.55 14.01
C LYS A 153 0.29 15.88 15.08
N ALA A 154 -0.39 16.67 15.91
CA ALA A 154 -1.22 16.17 17.00
C ALA A 154 -2.41 15.34 16.49
N GLY A 155 -3.10 15.81 15.45
CA GLY A 155 -4.19 15.08 14.80
C GLY A 155 -3.73 13.72 14.29
N PHE A 156 -2.57 13.69 13.64
CA PHE A 156 -1.97 12.46 13.13
C PHE A 156 -1.49 11.52 14.26
N ALA A 157 -0.85 12.07 15.30
CA ALA A 157 -0.33 11.30 16.43
C ALA A 157 -1.45 10.52 17.13
N ARG A 158 -2.58 11.19 17.39
CA ARG A 158 -3.74 10.55 17.99
C ARG A 158 -4.25 9.40 17.13
N GLU A 159 -4.41 9.60 15.83
CA GLU A 159 -4.91 8.53 14.96
C GLU A 159 -3.96 7.33 14.91
N TYR A 160 -2.65 7.58 14.86
CA TYR A 160 -1.66 6.52 14.99
C TYR A 160 -1.85 5.72 16.28
N HIS A 161 -2.00 6.38 17.42
CA HIS A 161 -2.23 5.71 18.70
C HIS A 161 -3.55 4.95 18.76
N ASN A 162 -4.62 5.51 18.18
CA ASN A 162 -5.92 4.85 18.08
C ASN A 162 -5.83 3.54 17.29
N LEU A 163 -5.20 3.58 16.11
CA LEU A 163 -5.02 2.40 15.26
C LEU A 163 -4.07 1.37 15.89
N ARG A 164 -3.05 1.81 16.63
CA ARG A 164 -2.20 0.90 17.42
C ARG A 164 -2.99 0.22 18.53
N ALA A 165 -3.87 0.94 19.22
CA ALA A 165 -4.70 0.39 20.28
C ALA A 165 -5.68 -0.69 19.80
N THR A 166 -6.07 -0.68 18.52
CA THR A 166 -6.87 -1.76 17.90
C THR A 166 -6.02 -2.98 17.50
N GLY A 167 -4.70 -2.91 17.65
CA GLY A 167 -3.77 -3.99 17.35
C GLY A 167 -3.15 -3.94 15.95
N LEU A 168 -3.41 -2.88 15.16
CA LEU A 168 -2.82 -2.74 13.83
C LEU A 168 -1.31 -2.44 13.92
N LYS A 169 -0.54 -3.09 13.06
CA LYS A 169 0.92 -2.96 12.94
C LYS A 169 1.37 -3.11 11.49
N GLY A 170 2.63 -2.78 11.21
CA GLY A 170 3.23 -3.01 9.89
C GLY A 170 2.49 -2.30 8.76
N ASN A 171 2.38 -2.99 7.64
CA ASN A 171 1.69 -2.50 6.44
C ASN A 171 0.22 -2.13 6.71
N ALA A 172 -0.49 -2.92 7.52
CA ALA A 172 -1.90 -2.67 7.82
C ALA A 172 -2.13 -1.35 8.57
N LEU A 173 -1.18 -0.97 9.43
CA LEU A 173 -1.22 0.33 10.11
C LEU A 173 -0.98 1.48 9.12
N LEU A 174 -0.01 1.33 8.21
CA LEU A 174 0.26 2.33 7.19
C LEU A 174 -0.94 2.52 6.25
N ASP A 175 -1.57 1.42 5.82
CA ASP A 175 -2.75 1.45 4.97
C ASP A 175 -3.89 2.23 5.64
N ALA A 176 -4.18 1.94 6.91
CA ALA A 176 -5.19 2.65 7.68
C ALA A 176 -4.86 4.14 7.88
N LEU A 177 -3.60 4.48 8.09
CA LEU A 177 -3.15 5.88 8.20
C LEU A 177 -3.24 6.62 6.86
N HIS A 178 -2.96 5.92 5.75
CA HIS A 178 -3.12 6.49 4.42
C HIS A 178 -4.59 6.77 4.13
N GLU A 179 -5.48 5.82 4.42
CA GLU A 179 -6.94 6.02 4.34
C GLU A 179 -7.41 7.21 5.19
N PHE A 180 -6.90 7.33 6.42
CA PHE A 180 -7.21 8.48 7.27
C PHE A 180 -6.75 9.79 6.64
N SER A 181 -5.49 9.84 6.17
CA SER A 181 -4.91 11.05 5.59
C SER A 181 -5.63 11.55 4.34
N CYS A 182 -6.35 10.70 3.62
CA CYS A 182 -7.14 11.10 2.45
C CYS A 182 -8.65 11.16 2.73
N ASN A 183 -9.06 11.12 4.00
CA ASN A 183 -10.47 11.04 4.42
C ASN A 183 -11.24 9.91 3.71
N ARG A 184 -10.58 8.77 3.49
CA ARG A 184 -11.10 7.59 2.78
C ARG A 184 -11.58 7.90 1.36
N SER A 185 -11.03 8.94 0.73
CA SER A 185 -11.38 9.31 -0.64
C SER A 185 -10.94 8.24 -1.65
N LEU A 186 -11.76 8.06 -2.69
CA LEU A 186 -11.42 7.22 -3.86
C LEU A 186 -10.72 8.02 -4.97
N ASP A 187 -10.65 9.35 -4.83
CA ASP A 187 -9.99 10.26 -5.76
C ASP A 187 -8.45 10.12 -5.64
N TYR A 188 -7.78 9.87 -6.76
CA TYR A 188 -6.35 9.56 -6.76
C TYR A 188 -5.48 10.76 -6.37
N GLU A 189 -5.88 11.98 -6.73
CA GLU A 189 -5.20 13.22 -6.37
C GLU A 189 -5.28 13.46 -4.86
N LEU A 190 -6.45 13.25 -4.25
CA LEU A 190 -6.61 13.34 -2.79
C LEU A 190 -5.86 12.21 -2.05
N ARG A 191 -5.87 11.00 -2.59
CA ARG A 191 -5.09 9.88 -2.03
C ARG A 191 -3.59 10.15 -2.14
N ALA A 192 -3.13 10.71 -3.25
CA ALA A 192 -1.73 11.07 -3.43
C ALA A 192 -1.33 12.24 -2.51
N ALA A 193 -2.18 13.26 -2.35
CA ALA A 193 -1.99 14.34 -1.39
C ALA A 193 -1.90 13.83 0.06
N GLY A 194 -2.81 12.93 0.45
CA GLY A 194 -2.77 12.23 1.74
C GLY A 194 -1.45 11.49 1.97
N LEU A 195 -0.98 10.76 0.96
CA LEU A 195 0.29 10.03 1.02
C LEU A 195 1.51 10.96 1.12
N ALA A 196 1.49 12.10 0.44
CA ALA A 196 2.55 13.11 0.52
C ALA A 196 2.60 13.76 1.92
N VAL A 197 1.44 14.09 2.48
CA VAL A 197 1.31 14.62 3.86
C VAL A 197 1.74 13.56 4.88
N LEU A 198 1.31 12.32 4.71
CA LEU A 198 1.73 11.18 5.53
C LEU A 198 3.25 11.02 5.51
N TYR A 199 3.89 11.07 4.34
CA TYR A 199 5.35 11.00 4.24
C TYR A 199 6.03 12.17 4.96
N TYR A 200 5.56 13.40 4.74
CA TYR A 200 6.09 14.58 5.42
C TYR A 200 6.00 14.43 6.94
N LEU A 201 4.87 13.98 7.46
CA LEU A 201 4.69 13.73 8.89
C LEU A 201 5.54 12.56 9.38
N PHE A 202 5.74 11.52 8.57
CA PHE A 202 6.66 10.41 8.90
C PHE A 202 8.11 10.89 9.02
N GLU A 203 8.52 11.83 8.18
CA GLU A 203 9.83 12.47 8.25
C GLU A 203 9.94 13.39 9.47
N LYS A 204 8.96 14.27 9.69
CA LYS A 204 9.02 15.34 10.71
C LYS A 204 8.55 14.95 12.10
N CYS A 205 7.72 13.92 12.24
CA CYS A 205 7.17 13.47 13.51
C CYS A 205 7.90 12.23 14.03
N GLU A 206 8.10 12.18 15.34
CA GLU A 206 8.66 11.03 16.06
C GLU A 206 7.58 10.10 16.65
N VAL A 207 6.31 10.32 16.31
CA VAL A 207 5.18 9.45 16.69
C VAL A 207 5.41 8.01 16.24
N PHE A 208 5.98 7.85 15.04
CA PHE A 208 6.30 6.55 14.48
C PHE A 208 7.49 5.96 15.22
N GLU A 209 7.32 4.72 15.72
CA GLU A 209 8.23 4.10 16.68
C GLU A 209 9.71 4.29 16.32
N ARG A 210 10.43 4.83 17.30
CA ARG A 210 11.85 5.17 17.26
C ARG A 210 12.72 4.04 16.86
#